data_AF-A0A955BX23-F1
#
_entry.id   AF-A0A955BX23-F1
#
_cell.length_a   1.000
_cell.length_b   1.000
_cell.length_c   1.000
_cell.angle_alpha   90.00
_cell.angle_beta   90.00
_cell.angle_gamma   90.00
#
_symmetry.space_group_name_H-M   'P 1'
#
loop_
_entity.id
_entity.type
_entity.pdbx_description
1 polymer ?
#
loop_
_entity_poly.entity_id
_entity_poly.type
_entity_poly.pdbx_seq_one_letter_code
_entity_poly.pdbx_strand_id
1 'polypeptide(L)'
;MSDPSHGAHEHHITSAATLIATFLALVALTILTSVQAEFGEFGRAEIWITLGIATLKAALVAMIFMHLLHDKAFNGIILIATMLFVSLFMGFALMDTGQYAHEIDAHSTDVKQRIADTATP
;
A
#
# COMPACT_ATOMS: atom_id res chain seq x y z
N MET A 1 -2.33 32.44 -52.59
CA MET A 1 -2.39 33.06 -51.25
C MET A 1 -1.88 32.01 -50.29
N SER A 2 -0.66 32.18 -49.79
CA SER A 2 0.13 31.15 -49.12
C SER A 2 -0.01 31.19 -47.59
N ASP A 3 0.12 30.00 -47.01
CA ASP A 3 0.47 29.59 -45.65
C ASP A 3 -0.58 29.49 -44.51
N PRO A 4 -0.80 28.26 -43.99
CA PRO A 4 -1.37 28.01 -42.67
C PRO A 4 -0.26 27.99 -41.61
N SER A 5 -0.28 28.96 -40.69
CA SER A 5 0.64 29.01 -39.55
C SER A 5 0.46 27.80 -38.62
N HIS A 6 1.36 26.83 -38.70
CA HIS A 6 1.62 25.85 -37.65
C HIS A 6 2.38 26.55 -36.51
N GLY A 7 1.83 26.54 -35.30
CA GLY A 7 2.46 27.17 -34.14
C GLY A 7 2.01 26.55 -32.82
N ALA A 8 2.84 25.63 -32.33
CA ALA A 8 3.00 25.20 -30.93
C ALA A 8 1.77 24.60 -30.22
N HIS A 9 1.59 23.29 -30.37
CA HIS A 9 0.95 22.48 -29.33
C HIS A 9 1.87 22.45 -28.11
N GLU A 10 1.61 23.32 -27.12
CA GLU A 10 2.21 23.22 -25.79
C GLU A 10 1.81 21.89 -25.16
N HIS A 11 2.78 20.98 -25.08
CA HIS A 11 2.64 19.71 -24.39
C HIS A 11 2.50 20.02 -22.89
N HIS A 12 1.28 19.93 -22.32
CA HIS A 12 1.03 20.08 -20.89
C HIS A 12 1.52 18.82 -20.15
N ILE A 13 2.84 18.61 -20.18
CA ILE A 13 3.52 17.67 -19.30
C ILE A 13 3.53 18.30 -17.92
N THR A 14 2.95 17.61 -16.94
CA THR A 14 3.08 17.93 -15.51
C THR A 14 4.51 18.36 -15.23
N SER A 15 4.65 19.57 -14.69
CA SER A 15 5.94 20.19 -14.37
C SER A 15 6.88 19.17 -13.73
N ALA A 16 8.09 19.02 -14.26
CA ALA A 16 9.12 18.16 -13.68
C ALA A 16 9.35 18.47 -12.19
N ALA A 17 9.08 19.72 -11.77
CA ALA A 17 9.15 20.14 -10.38
C ALA A 17 8.12 19.41 -9.50
N THR A 18 6.90 19.16 -9.97
CA THR A 18 5.88 18.41 -9.23
C THR A 18 6.32 16.97 -9.00
N LEU A 19 6.92 16.34 -10.01
CA LEU A 19 7.44 14.97 -9.90
C LEU A 19 8.59 14.89 -8.90
N ILE A 20 9.54 15.82 -8.96
CA ILE A 20 10.68 15.88 -8.04
C ILE A 20 10.22 16.17 -6.60
N ALA A 21 9.30 17.12 -6.40
CA ALA A 21 8.75 17.43 -5.08
C ALA A 21 8.04 16.22 -4.46
N THR A 22 7.24 15.52 -5.27
CA THR A 22 6.52 14.32 -4.85
C THR A 22 7.48 13.19 -4.51
N PHE A 23 8.51 12.97 -5.34
CA PHE A 23 9.56 12.00 -5.08
C PHE A 23 10.25 12.27 -3.74
N LEU A 24 10.68 13.51 -3.47
CA LEU A 24 11.31 13.88 -2.21
C LEU A 24 10.37 13.69 -1.02
N ALA A 25 9.09 14.03 -1.17
CA ALA A 25 8.08 13.79 -0.13
C ALA A 25 7.95 12.28 0.18
N LEU A 26 7.87 11.42 -0.85
CA LEU A 26 7.76 9.97 -0.67
C LEU A 26 9.02 9.37 -0.02
N VAL A 27 10.19 9.86 -0.39
CA VAL A 27 11.46 9.46 0.24
C VAL A 27 11.48 9.88 1.71
N ALA A 28 11.09 11.13 2.02
CA ALA A 28 11.04 11.62 3.40
C ALA A 28 10.08 10.79 4.27
N LEU A 29 8.87 10.51 3.78
CA LEU A 29 7.92 9.64 4.48
C LEU A 29 8.48 8.21 4.64
N THR A 30 9.33 7.74 3.73
CA THR A 30 9.96 6.40 3.79
C THR A 30 11.05 6.33 4.82
N ILE A 31 11.92 7.32 4.87
CA ILE A 31 12.92 7.44 5.93
C ILE A 31 12.19 7.52 7.28
N LEU A 32 11.12 8.32 7.37
CA LEU A 32 10.33 8.42 8.61
C LEU A 32 9.74 7.07 9.03
N THR A 33 9.23 6.27 8.09
CA THR A 33 8.71 4.92 8.42
C THR A 33 9.84 3.99 8.88
N SER A 34 10.99 4.03 8.21
CA SER A 34 12.14 3.18 8.56
C SER A 34 12.67 3.51 9.94
N VAL A 35 12.85 4.80 10.25
CA VAL A 35 13.28 5.27 11.58
C VAL A 35 12.23 4.92 12.63
N GLN A 36 10.95 5.06 12.31
CA GLN A 36 9.88 4.68 13.21
C GLN A 36 9.91 3.19 13.56
N ALA A 37 10.18 2.31 12.59
CA ALA A 37 10.28 0.86 12.77
C ALA A 37 11.56 0.44 13.51
N GLU A 38 12.67 1.16 13.31
CA GLU A 38 13.95 0.80 13.93
C GLU A 38 14.08 1.32 15.37
N PHE A 39 13.51 2.49 15.67
CA PHE A 39 13.69 3.16 16.97
C PHE A 39 12.39 3.31 17.78
N GLY A 40 11.25 2.88 17.25
CA GLY A 40 9.96 3.08 17.89
C GLY A 40 9.55 1.94 18.81
N GLU A 41 9.88 2.04 20.10
CA GLU A 41 9.31 1.14 21.12
C GLU A 41 7.86 1.54 21.47
N PHE A 42 6.95 1.48 20.49
CA PHE A 42 5.53 1.82 20.67
C PHE A 42 4.64 0.60 20.90
N GLY A 43 5.24 -0.59 21.04
CA GLY A 43 4.54 -1.85 21.26
C GLY A 43 3.41 -2.05 20.23
N ARG A 44 2.18 -2.30 20.71
CA ARG A 44 1.04 -2.57 19.81
C ARG A 44 0.59 -1.37 18.96
N ALA A 45 1.00 -0.14 19.32
CA ALA A 45 0.68 1.06 18.54
C ALA A 45 1.58 1.21 17.30
N GLU A 46 2.72 0.53 17.25
CA GLU A 46 3.68 0.61 16.14
C GLU A 46 3.06 0.21 14.80
N ILE A 47 2.25 -0.85 14.79
CA ILE A 47 1.55 -1.34 13.59
C ILE A 47 0.61 -0.25 13.05
N TRP A 48 -0.15 0.41 13.93
CA TRP A 48 -1.10 1.45 13.54
C TRP A 48 -0.39 2.68 12.99
N ILE A 49 0.73 3.09 13.59
CA ILE A 49 1.54 4.22 13.13
C ILE A 49 2.15 3.91 11.76
N THR A 50 2.78 2.75 11.62
CA THR A 50 3.41 2.31 10.36
C THR A 50 2.38 2.21 9.23
N LEU A 51 1.21 1.64 9.51
CA LEU A 51 0.12 1.55 8.53
C LEU A 51 -0.44 2.93 8.17
N GLY A 52 -0.55 3.84 9.15
CA GLY A 52 -0.98 5.22 8.92
C GLY A 52 -0.02 5.97 7.98
N ILE A 53 1.28 5.88 8.21
CA ILE A 53 2.30 6.50 7.34
C ILE A 53 2.26 5.88 5.94
N ALA A 54 2.13 4.56 5.84
CA ALA A 54 2.00 3.87 4.56
C ALA A 54 0.75 4.36 3.78
N THR A 55 -0.38 4.55 4.46
CA THR A 55 -1.62 5.06 3.86
C THR A 55 -1.43 6.49 3.34
N LEU A 56 -0.73 7.35 4.10
CA LEU A 56 -0.43 8.71 3.66
C LEU A 56 0.42 8.74 2.39
N LYS A 57 1.44 7.87 2.28
CA LYS A 57 2.22 7.73 1.04
C LYS A 57 1.34 7.33 -0.14
N ALA A 58 0.48 6.32 0.06
CA ALA A 58 -0.43 5.85 -0.98
C ALA A 58 -1.40 6.97 -1.43
N ALA A 59 -1.93 7.76 -0.50
CA ALA A 59 -2.78 8.91 -0.80
C ALA A 59 -2.05 9.99 -1.61
N LEU A 60 -0.78 10.26 -1.27
CA LEU A 60 0.06 11.23 -1.97
C LEU A 60 0.35 10.78 -3.40
N VAL A 61 0.67 9.49 -3.60
CA VAL A 61 0.80 8.88 -4.94
C VAL A 61 -0.50 8.99 -5.72
N ALA A 62 -1.64 8.63 -5.12
CA ALA A 62 -2.93 8.70 -5.79
C ALA A 62 -3.29 10.13 -6.21
N MET A 63 -3.12 11.11 -5.32
CA MET A 63 -3.46 12.51 -5.59
C MET A 63 -2.64 13.11 -6.74
N ILE A 64 -1.33 12.83 -6.77
CA ILE A 64 -0.41 13.46 -7.73
C ILE A 64 -0.21 12.60 -9.00
N PHE A 65 0.17 11.32 -8.87
CA PHE A 65 0.54 10.47 -10.00
C PHE A 65 -0.66 9.84 -10.71
N MET A 66 -1.75 9.55 -10.01
CA MET A 66 -3.00 9.13 -10.67
C MET A 66 -3.83 10.32 -11.15
N HIS A 67 -3.25 11.52 -11.01
CA HIS A 67 -3.79 12.78 -11.50
C HIS A 67 -5.17 13.11 -10.90
N LEU A 68 -5.54 12.52 -9.76
CA LEU A 68 -6.83 12.73 -9.09
C LEU A 68 -7.14 14.21 -8.82
N LEU A 69 -6.12 15.03 -8.59
CA LEU A 69 -6.28 16.45 -8.34
C LEU A 69 -6.52 17.29 -9.60
N HIS A 70 -6.05 16.83 -10.77
CA HIS A 70 -6.05 17.63 -12.01
C HIS A 70 -6.87 17.00 -13.14
N ASP A 71 -7.27 15.74 -13.01
CA ASP A 71 -7.96 14.96 -14.03
C ASP A 71 -9.43 14.67 -13.64
N LYS A 72 -10.17 14.01 -14.54
CA LYS A 72 -11.60 13.69 -14.29
C LYS A 72 -11.75 12.76 -13.07
N ALA A 73 -12.79 13.01 -12.28
CA ALA A 73 -13.18 12.21 -11.10
C ALA A 73 -13.34 10.69 -11.37
N PHE A 74 -13.37 10.28 -12.63
CA PHE A 74 -13.39 8.89 -13.08
C PHE A 74 -12.24 8.04 -12.50
N ASN A 75 -11.01 8.55 -12.44
CA ASN A 75 -9.88 7.82 -11.84
C ASN A 75 -10.09 7.59 -10.33
N GLY A 76 -10.69 8.56 -9.64
CA GLY A 76 -11.05 8.42 -8.22
C GLY A 76 -12.14 7.39 -7.99
N ILE A 77 -13.16 7.34 -8.85
CA ILE A 77 -14.22 6.32 -8.76
C ILE A 77 -13.62 4.92 -8.95
N ILE A 78 -12.73 4.74 -9.94
CA ILE A 78 -12.04 3.46 -10.16
C ILE A 78 -11.20 3.09 -8.94
N LEU A 79 -10.42 4.04 -8.38
CA LEU A 79 -9.62 3.81 -7.18
C LEU A 79 -10.47 3.36 -6.00
N ILE A 80 -11.60 4.03 -5.74
CA ILE A 80 -12.50 3.67 -4.64
C ILE A 80 -13.12 2.28 -4.90
N ALA A 81 -13.54 2.00 -6.13
CA ALA A 81 -14.10 0.70 -6.49
C ALA A 81 -13.06 -0.42 -6.28
N THR A 82 -11.82 -0.24 -6.75
CA THR A 82 -10.76 -1.24 -6.55
C THR A 82 -10.39 -1.39 -5.08
N MET A 83 -10.28 -0.29 -4.32
CA MET A 83 -10.05 -0.35 -2.88
C MET A 83 -11.17 -1.09 -2.15
N LEU A 84 -12.43 -0.86 -2.50
CA LEU A 84 -13.56 -1.58 -1.93
C LEU A 84 -13.44 -3.09 -2.20
N PHE A 85 -13.18 -3.49 -3.44
CA PHE A 85 -13.02 -4.90 -3.78
C PHE A 85 -11.81 -5.54 -3.09
N VAL A 86 -10.67 -4.82 -2.99
CA VAL A 86 -9.48 -5.29 -2.27
C VAL A 86 -9.79 -5.45 -0.78
N SER A 87 -10.41 -4.47 -0.13
CA SER A 87 -10.78 -4.55 1.28
C SER A 87 -11.76 -5.69 1.55
N LEU A 88 -12.75 -5.89 0.67
CA LEU A 88 -13.70 -6.99 0.77
C LEU A 88 -13.00 -8.35 0.63
N PHE A 89 -12.18 -8.51 -0.41
CA PHE A 89 -11.41 -9.73 -0.64
C PHE A 89 -10.46 -10.03 0.53
N MET A 90 -9.72 -9.02 1.01
CA MET A 90 -8.81 -9.16 2.14
C MET A 90 -9.57 -9.55 3.42
N GLY A 91 -10.73 -8.94 3.66
CA GLY A 91 -11.60 -9.31 4.79
C GLY A 91 -12.05 -10.77 4.73
N PHE A 92 -12.48 -11.24 3.56
CA PHE A 92 -12.82 -12.65 3.38
C PHE A 92 -11.61 -13.58 3.52
N ALA A 93 -10.46 -13.23 2.96
CA ALA A 93 -9.24 -14.03 3.08
C ALA A 93 -8.76 -14.15 4.54
N LEU A 94 -8.87 -13.08 5.33
CA LEU A 94 -8.55 -13.11 6.76
C LEU A 94 -9.55 -13.94 7.57
N MET A 95 -10.85 -13.86 7.25
CA MET A 95 -11.87 -14.71 7.87
C MET A 95 -11.61 -16.19 7.58
N ASP A 96 -11.32 -16.51 6.32
CA ASP A 96 -11.00 -17.86 5.85
C ASP A 96 -9.78 -18.42 6.59
N THR A 97 -8.67 -17.65 6.62
CA THR A 97 -7.46 -18.02 7.38
C THR A 97 -7.76 -18.26 8.86
N GLY A 98 -8.62 -17.41 9.45
CA GLY A 98 -9.02 -17.54 10.86
C GLY A 98 -9.82 -18.80 11.17
N GLN A 99 -10.61 -19.32 10.22
CA GLN A 99 -11.35 -20.57 10.40
C GLN A 99 -10.42 -21.78 10.36
N TYR A 100 -9.46 -21.84 9.43
CA TYR A 100 -8.52 -22.96 9.33
C TYR A 100 -7.40 -22.95 10.38
N ALA A 101 -7.17 -21.81 11.04
CA ALA A 101 -6.10 -21.66 12.04
C ALA A 101 -6.17 -22.73 13.14
N HIS A 102 -7.38 -23.06 13.62
CA HIS A 102 -7.55 -24.07 14.68
C HIS A 102 -7.15 -25.49 14.22
N GLU A 103 -7.50 -25.85 12.99
CA GLU A 103 -7.14 -27.17 12.42
C GLU A 103 -5.63 -27.28 12.20
N ILE A 104 -5.01 -26.20 11.73
CA ILE A 104 -3.56 -26.12 11.51
C ILE A 104 -2.82 -26.24 12.84
N ASP A 105 -3.27 -25.56 13.90
CA ASP A 105 -2.65 -25.63 15.23
C ASP A 105 -2.79 -27.01 15.86
N ALA A 106 -3.95 -27.64 15.73
CA ALA A 106 -4.18 -29.00 16.21
C ALA A 106 -3.23 -30.01 15.50
N HIS A 107 -3.10 -29.92 14.17
CA HIS A 107 -2.22 -30.79 13.40
C HIS A 107 -0.73 -30.53 13.70
N SER A 108 -0.33 -29.27 13.82
CA SER A 108 1.03 -28.86 14.20
C SER A 108 1.42 -29.42 15.57
N THR A 109 0.47 -29.45 16.52
CA THR A 109 0.69 -29.96 17.87
C THR A 109 0.80 -31.48 17.89
N ASP A 110 -0.08 -32.20 17.17
CA ASP A 110 0.00 -33.65 16.99
C ASP A 110 1.34 -34.07 16.37
N VAL A 111 1.75 -33.40 15.30
CA VAL A 111 3.04 -33.68 14.63
C VAL A 111 4.22 -33.45 15.59
N LYS A 112 4.23 -32.34 16.34
CA LYS A 112 5.28 -32.08 17.35
C LYS A 112 5.33 -33.18 18.41
N GLN A 113 4.17 -33.64 18.88
CA GLN A 113 4.08 -34.69 19.89
C GLN A 113 4.62 -36.03 19.36
N ARG A 114 4.21 -36.43 18.15
CA ARG A 114 4.67 -37.67 17.51
C ARG A 114 6.19 -37.67 17.26
N ILE A 115 6.76 -36.52 16.92
CA ILE A 115 8.21 -36.36 16.79
C ILE A 115 8.90 -36.50 18.16
N ALA A 116 8.35 -35.89 19.22
CA ALA A 116 8.89 -36.03 20.57
C ALA A 116 8.85 -37.49 21.07
N ASP A 117 7.75 -38.19 20.83
CA ASP A 117 7.60 -39.61 21.20
C ASP A 117 8.57 -40.50 20.41
N THR A 118 8.88 -40.17 19.15
CA THR A 118 9.87 -40.89 18.34
C THR A 118 11.32 -40.58 18.76
N ALA A 119 11.57 -39.42 19.36
CA ALA A 119 12.90 -38.97 19.79
C ALA A 119 13.30 -39.47 21.19
N THR A 120 12.39 -40.13 21.91
CA THR A 120 12.64 -40.65 23.26
C THR A 120 12.75 -42.19 23.20
N PRO A 121 13.93 -42.79 23.46
CA PRO A 121 14.11 -44.25 23.43
C PRO A 121 13.52 -44.98 24.65
#